data_AF-A0A3D5FNN8-F1
#
_entry.id   AF-A0A3D5FNN8-F1
#
_cell.length_a   1.000
_cell.length_b   1.000
_cell.length_c   1.000
_cell.angle_alpha   90.00
_cell.angle_beta   90.00
_cell.angle_gamma   90.00
#
_symmetry.space_group_name_H-M   'P 1'
#
loop_
_entity.id
_entity.type
_entity.pdbx_description
1 polymer ?
#
loop_
_entity_poly.entity_id
_entity_poly.type
_entity_poly.pdbx_seq_one_letter_code
_entity_poly.pdbx_strand_id
1 'polypeptide(L)'
;MSEPLEVTVDIVPSSRYELIDVAPRVREQVGDALNGYRKVLYCSHHTTAGYLEQGVTSRLGTTDAQLDPFFKFFQQLFPHNAGYHHDQMQLRDELSEQQKACEPVNADSHLTFMGAGLKNCVTYLNRPDESVYFVELDGVYNDVHRQRRTTVLGFDGEDIVHRERIQVPVASDHLIESHNLKDRRYGLFPLFEEWLDRYGIEKGRIDIRLAPEERDVGLTVNEYETLLVRNDLPEVVRDPLRYMVRRGRNLLKDPGAIPEKTRDYATYDLIHLYNEMMEHLPFGRSVVDRIVAVMSTPAALMLRLKRNVSLLVSDGGGKTNGGRIVQGTYQTPILVQHHKPADGVCQMDVTLRRFQ
;
A
#
# COMPACT_ATOMS: atom_id res chain seq x y z
N MET A 1 2.96 -22.45 -23.55
CA MET A 1 2.77 -21.32 -22.63
C MET A 1 1.62 -20.54 -23.20
N SER A 2 0.61 -20.29 -22.37
CA SER A 2 -0.58 -19.53 -22.77
C SER A 2 -0.24 -18.04 -22.72
N GLU A 3 -0.67 -17.27 -23.71
CA GLU A 3 -0.45 -15.82 -23.71
C GLU A 3 -1.01 -15.20 -22.41
N PRO A 4 -0.30 -14.29 -21.72
CA PRO A 4 -0.77 -13.74 -20.46
C PRO A 4 -2.16 -13.11 -20.56
N LEU A 5 -3.08 -13.55 -19.68
CA LEU A 5 -4.47 -13.08 -19.66
C LEU A 5 -4.60 -11.91 -18.69
N GLU A 6 -5.16 -10.80 -19.17
CA GLU A 6 -5.43 -9.62 -18.35
C GLU A 6 -6.93 -9.37 -18.22
N VAL A 7 -7.35 -8.97 -17.03
CA VAL A 7 -8.71 -8.53 -16.74
C VAL A 7 -8.70 -7.36 -15.77
N THR A 8 -9.49 -6.33 -16.05
CA THR A 8 -9.68 -5.18 -15.16
C THR A 8 -11.04 -5.29 -14.47
N VAL A 9 -11.02 -5.31 -13.15
CA VAL A 9 -12.22 -5.41 -12.33
C VAL A 9 -12.53 -4.06 -11.70
N ASP A 10 -13.72 -3.55 -11.97
CA ASP A 10 -14.27 -2.40 -11.27
C ASP A 10 -14.98 -2.88 -9.98
N ILE A 11 -14.83 -2.14 -8.90
CA ILE A 11 -15.28 -2.48 -7.55
C ILE A 11 -15.98 -1.26 -6.95
N VAL A 12 -17.15 -1.46 -6.36
CA VAL A 12 -17.84 -0.44 -5.57
C VAL A 12 -17.92 -0.94 -4.12
N PRO A 13 -17.12 -0.38 -3.20
CA PRO A 13 -17.19 -0.73 -1.79
C PRO A 13 -18.54 -0.35 -1.18
N SER A 14 -18.96 -1.13 -0.19
CA SER A 14 -20.19 -0.93 0.59
C SER A 14 -19.95 -0.26 1.94
N SER A 15 -18.70 -0.22 2.39
CA SER A 15 -18.27 0.42 3.64
C SER A 15 -16.94 1.13 3.47
N ARG A 16 -16.59 2.00 4.45
CA ARG A 16 -15.28 2.67 4.45
C ARG A 16 -14.12 1.68 4.46
N TYR A 17 -14.21 0.65 5.29
CA TYR A 17 -13.27 -0.45 5.30
C TYR A 17 -13.98 -1.75 4.88
N GLU A 18 -13.41 -2.46 3.93
CA GLU A 18 -13.98 -3.70 3.40
C GLU A 18 -12.86 -4.65 2.91
N LEU A 19 -13.00 -5.93 3.21
CA LEU A 19 -12.19 -7.00 2.61
C LEU A 19 -12.98 -7.59 1.44
N ILE A 20 -12.56 -7.23 0.23
CA ILE A 20 -13.31 -7.51 -0.99
C ILE A 20 -12.66 -8.68 -1.73
N ASP A 21 -13.27 -9.88 -1.71
CA ASP A 21 -12.73 -11.01 -2.47
C ASP A 21 -12.85 -10.76 -3.98
N VAL A 22 -11.71 -10.68 -4.66
CA VAL A 22 -11.63 -10.37 -6.08
C VAL A 22 -11.79 -11.62 -6.94
N ALA A 23 -11.53 -12.81 -6.40
CA ALA A 23 -11.59 -14.05 -7.18
C ALA A 23 -12.99 -14.33 -7.78
N PRO A 24 -14.11 -14.18 -7.06
CA PRO A 24 -15.45 -14.30 -7.65
C PRO A 24 -15.71 -13.25 -8.74
N ARG A 25 -15.32 -11.99 -8.52
CA ARG A 25 -15.52 -10.89 -9.48
C ARG A 25 -14.76 -11.10 -10.78
N VAL A 26 -13.57 -11.69 -10.71
CA VAL A 26 -12.82 -12.07 -11.90
C VAL A 26 -13.52 -13.21 -12.65
N ARG A 27 -13.98 -14.25 -11.93
CA ARG A 27 -14.72 -15.37 -12.53
C ARG A 27 -16.01 -14.93 -13.21
N GLU A 28 -16.69 -13.92 -12.69
CA GLU A 28 -17.87 -13.33 -13.34
C GLU A 28 -17.54 -12.71 -14.71
N GLN A 29 -16.32 -12.19 -14.91
CA GLN A 29 -15.91 -11.55 -16.17
C GLN A 29 -15.29 -12.52 -17.18
N VAL A 30 -14.45 -13.45 -16.72
CA VAL A 30 -13.65 -14.32 -17.61
C VAL A 30 -13.84 -15.82 -17.35
N GLY A 31 -14.80 -16.21 -16.50
CA GLY A 31 -15.01 -17.59 -16.10
C GLY A 31 -13.77 -18.18 -15.41
N ASP A 32 -13.50 -19.45 -15.70
CA ASP A 32 -12.36 -20.19 -15.16
C ASP A 32 -11.05 -19.98 -15.96
N ALA A 33 -10.99 -18.97 -16.84
CA ALA A 33 -9.85 -18.76 -17.73
C ALA A 33 -8.53 -18.53 -16.98
N LEU A 34 -8.58 -17.96 -15.76
CA LEU A 34 -7.39 -17.80 -14.94
C LEU A 34 -6.88 -19.12 -14.33
N ASN A 35 -7.69 -20.18 -14.25
CA ASN A 35 -7.32 -21.42 -13.57
C ASN A 35 -6.16 -22.15 -14.25
N GLY A 36 -5.94 -21.90 -15.55
CA GLY A 36 -4.86 -22.49 -16.31
C GLY A 36 -3.48 -21.89 -16.04
N TYR A 37 -3.40 -20.70 -15.43
CA TYR A 37 -2.12 -20.03 -15.21
C TYR A 37 -1.46 -20.45 -13.91
N ARG A 38 -0.12 -20.55 -13.92
CA ARG A 38 0.65 -20.87 -12.70
C ARG A 38 0.67 -19.73 -11.68
N LYS A 39 0.66 -18.47 -12.14
CA LYS A 39 0.76 -17.28 -11.30
C LYS A 39 -0.30 -16.27 -11.70
N VAL A 40 -0.71 -15.47 -10.73
CA VAL A 40 -1.60 -14.32 -10.95
C VAL A 40 -1.01 -13.09 -10.26
N LEU A 41 -0.88 -12.00 -11.01
CA LEU A 41 -0.55 -10.69 -10.50
C LEU A 41 -1.83 -9.91 -10.24
N TYR A 42 -1.89 -9.23 -9.10
CA TYR A 42 -2.98 -8.32 -8.73
C TYR A 42 -2.41 -6.92 -8.55
N CYS A 43 -3.00 -5.93 -9.23
CA CYS A 43 -2.55 -4.54 -9.25
C CYS A 43 -3.69 -3.58 -8.93
N SER A 44 -3.72 -3.05 -7.71
CA SER A 44 -4.61 -1.96 -7.30
C SER A 44 -4.18 -0.64 -7.93
N HIS A 45 -5.15 0.16 -8.35
CA HIS A 45 -4.95 1.50 -8.90
C HIS A 45 -5.19 2.60 -7.85
N HIS A 46 -5.15 2.28 -6.55
CA HIS A 46 -5.54 3.19 -5.46
C HIS A 46 -4.43 3.34 -4.41
N THR A 47 -4.47 4.45 -3.68
CA THR A 47 -3.48 4.84 -2.67
C THR A 47 -3.91 4.46 -1.25
N THR A 48 -5.21 4.21 -1.07
CA THR A 48 -5.85 3.74 0.18
C THR A 48 -6.47 2.35 0.04
N ALA A 49 -6.17 1.62 -1.04
CA ALA A 49 -6.65 0.26 -1.22
C ALA A 49 -5.63 -0.59 -1.99
N GLY A 50 -5.47 -1.85 -1.61
CA GLY A 50 -4.43 -2.71 -2.17
C GLY A 50 -4.47 -4.13 -1.66
N TYR A 51 -3.32 -4.81 -1.73
CA TYR A 51 -3.22 -6.24 -1.44
C TYR A 51 -2.14 -6.53 -0.41
N LEU A 52 -2.35 -7.58 0.38
CA LEU A 52 -1.27 -8.22 1.12
C LEU A 52 -0.46 -9.12 0.19
N GLU A 53 0.78 -9.44 0.56
CA GLU A 53 1.55 -10.46 -0.15
C GLU A 53 1.06 -11.85 0.26
N GLN A 54 1.06 -12.82 -0.67
CA GLN A 54 0.58 -14.18 -0.40
C GLN A 54 1.28 -14.84 0.80
N GLY A 55 2.56 -14.56 1.02
CA GLY A 55 3.29 -15.07 2.19
C GLY A 55 2.87 -14.44 3.52
N VAL A 56 2.22 -13.26 3.49
CA VAL A 56 1.62 -12.63 4.67
C VAL A 56 0.24 -13.23 4.93
N THR A 57 -0.60 -13.37 3.90
CA THR A 57 -1.90 -14.03 4.04
C THR A 57 -1.75 -15.49 4.49
N SER A 58 -0.76 -16.23 3.98
CA SER A 58 -0.48 -17.59 4.45
C SER A 58 -0.12 -17.70 5.93
N ARG A 59 0.32 -16.60 6.56
CA ARG A 59 0.65 -16.53 7.99
C ARG A 59 -0.47 -15.97 8.85
N LEU A 60 -1.33 -15.10 8.32
CA LEU A 60 -2.44 -14.50 9.06
C LEU A 60 -3.72 -15.35 8.94
N GLY A 61 -3.97 -15.83 7.72
CA GLY A 61 -5.18 -16.51 7.29
C GLY A 61 -5.60 -16.06 5.88
N THR A 62 -6.51 -16.82 5.28
CA THR A 62 -6.99 -16.60 3.90
C THR A 62 -8.47 -16.25 3.86
N THR A 63 -9.13 -16.09 5.00
CA THR A 63 -10.51 -15.61 5.09
C THR A 63 -10.58 -14.21 5.67
N ASP A 64 -11.66 -13.50 5.36
CA ASP A 64 -11.99 -12.19 5.91
C ASP A 64 -11.96 -12.18 7.44
N ALA A 65 -12.59 -13.15 8.10
CA ALA A 65 -12.62 -13.27 9.56
C ALA A 65 -11.23 -13.46 10.19
N GLN A 66 -10.27 -14.01 9.44
CA GLN A 66 -8.88 -14.17 9.92
C GLN A 66 -8.02 -12.94 9.67
N LEU A 67 -8.32 -12.17 8.61
CA LEU A 67 -7.57 -10.99 8.21
C LEU A 67 -8.08 -9.71 8.89
N ASP A 68 -9.38 -9.61 9.16
CA ASP A 68 -10.00 -8.46 9.81
C ASP A 68 -9.28 -7.98 11.09
N PRO A 69 -8.91 -8.88 12.03
CA PRO A 69 -8.27 -8.48 13.28
C PRO A 69 -6.92 -7.78 13.06
N PHE A 70 -6.20 -8.16 12.00
CA PHE A 70 -4.93 -7.55 11.62
C PHE A 70 -5.12 -6.10 11.16
N PHE A 71 -6.15 -5.81 10.37
CA PHE A 71 -6.44 -4.44 9.94
C PHE A 71 -7.05 -3.60 11.05
N LYS A 72 -7.88 -4.20 11.92
CA LYS A 72 -8.41 -3.51 13.11
C LYS A 72 -7.29 -3.00 14.02
N PHE A 73 -6.22 -3.77 14.19
CA PHE A 73 -5.04 -3.31 14.91
C PHE A 73 -4.43 -2.03 14.32
N PHE A 74 -4.24 -1.97 13.00
CA PHE A 74 -3.71 -0.77 12.36
C PHE A 74 -4.69 0.41 12.38
N GLN A 75 -5.99 0.15 12.30
CA GLN A 75 -7.01 1.20 12.46
C GLN A 75 -7.06 1.76 13.90
N GLN A 76 -6.70 0.95 14.91
CA GLN A 76 -6.50 1.44 16.27
C GLN A 76 -5.21 2.25 16.41
N LEU A 77 -4.13 1.82 15.74
CA LEU A 77 -2.86 2.53 15.71
C LEU A 77 -2.97 3.88 14.97
N PHE A 78 -3.76 3.93 13.91
CA PHE A 78 -4.06 5.11 13.11
C PHE A 78 -5.57 5.36 13.12
N PRO A 79 -6.12 5.95 14.20
CA PRO A 79 -7.55 6.20 14.28
C PRO A 79 -7.99 7.18 13.20
N HIS A 80 -9.19 6.95 12.64
CA HIS A 80 -9.86 7.91 11.79
C HIS A 80 -10.10 9.24 12.53
N ASN A 81 -10.03 10.37 11.82
CA ASN A 81 -10.27 11.72 12.37
C ASN A 81 -9.40 12.09 13.58
N ALA A 82 -8.18 11.55 13.69
CA ALA A 82 -7.28 11.86 14.79
C ALA A 82 -6.61 13.25 14.68
N GLY A 83 -7.06 14.09 13.74
CA GLY A 83 -6.57 15.45 13.52
C GLY A 83 -5.25 15.52 12.74
N TYR A 84 -5.06 14.63 11.77
CA TYR A 84 -3.90 14.62 10.87
C TYR A 84 -3.74 15.95 10.12
N HIS A 85 -2.53 16.32 9.74
CA HIS A 85 -2.31 17.52 8.92
C HIS A 85 -2.86 17.34 7.51
N HIS A 86 -2.71 16.14 6.94
CA HIS A 86 -3.34 15.76 5.67
C HIS A 86 -4.85 16.05 5.64
N ASP A 87 -5.54 15.87 6.78
CA ASP A 87 -6.99 16.08 6.85
C ASP A 87 -7.39 17.55 7.05
N GLN A 88 -6.40 18.46 7.17
CA GLN A 88 -6.64 19.90 7.27
C GLN A 88 -6.80 20.52 5.88
N MET A 89 -7.99 20.37 5.30
CA MET A 89 -8.32 20.81 3.93
C MET A 89 -7.97 22.28 3.65
N GLN A 90 -8.02 23.15 4.66
CA GLN A 90 -7.62 24.55 4.55
C GLN A 90 -6.13 24.77 4.24
N LEU A 91 -5.29 23.75 4.48
CA LEU A 91 -3.84 23.78 4.20
C LEU A 91 -3.47 23.12 2.86
N ARG A 92 -4.44 22.53 2.15
CA ARG A 92 -4.26 21.81 0.89
C ARG A 92 -4.41 22.75 -0.31
N ASP A 93 -3.36 23.52 -0.59
CA ASP A 93 -3.33 24.50 -1.69
C ASP A 93 -3.36 23.86 -3.09
N GLU A 94 -3.08 22.55 -3.18
CA GLU A 94 -3.16 21.78 -4.42
C GLU A 94 -4.59 21.46 -4.87
N LEU A 95 -5.58 21.63 -3.97
CA LEU A 95 -6.98 21.38 -4.24
C LEU A 95 -7.75 22.69 -4.44
N SER A 96 -8.60 22.73 -5.45
CA SER A 96 -9.63 23.77 -5.57
C SER A 96 -10.67 23.64 -4.46
N GLU A 97 -11.41 24.71 -4.16
CA GLU A 97 -12.49 24.68 -3.15
C GLU A 97 -13.57 23.63 -3.46
N GLN A 98 -13.83 23.38 -4.75
CA GLN A 98 -14.76 22.32 -5.17
C GLN A 98 -14.20 20.92 -4.86
N GLN A 99 -12.89 20.72 -5.06
CA GLN A 99 -12.23 19.46 -4.69
C GLN A 99 -12.21 19.27 -3.19
N LYS A 100 -11.82 20.30 -2.42
CA LYS A 100 -11.81 20.25 -0.94
C LYS A 100 -13.17 19.88 -0.34
N ALA A 101 -14.28 20.31 -0.95
CA ALA A 101 -15.62 20.01 -0.46
C ALA A 101 -15.99 18.51 -0.57
N CYS A 102 -15.35 17.77 -1.47
CA CYS A 102 -15.64 16.35 -1.74
C CYS A 102 -14.48 15.42 -1.34
N GLU A 103 -13.34 15.98 -0.95
CA GLU A 103 -12.15 15.23 -0.57
C GLU A 103 -12.34 14.60 0.82
N PRO A 104 -12.10 13.29 0.97
CA PRO A 104 -12.23 12.64 2.27
C PRO A 104 -11.06 12.96 3.19
N VAL A 105 -11.35 12.89 4.48
CA VAL A 105 -10.34 12.82 5.54
C VAL A 105 -9.90 11.36 5.68
N ASN A 106 -8.76 11.03 5.07
CA ASN A 106 -8.33 9.64 4.91
C ASN A 106 -6.84 9.41 5.19
N ALA A 107 -6.19 10.33 5.91
CA ALA A 107 -4.80 10.17 6.33
C ALA A 107 -4.55 8.84 7.05
N ASP A 108 -5.49 8.41 7.91
CA ASP A 108 -5.47 7.13 8.60
C ASP A 108 -5.44 5.94 7.63
N SER A 109 -6.14 6.04 6.49
CA SER A 109 -6.18 4.99 5.47
C SER A 109 -4.85 4.89 4.73
N HIS A 110 -4.21 6.02 4.42
CA HIS A 110 -2.85 6.03 3.86
C HIS A 110 -1.83 5.42 4.83
N LEU A 111 -1.89 5.81 6.11
CA LEU A 111 -1.00 5.28 7.15
C LEU A 111 -1.25 3.79 7.41
N THR A 112 -2.51 3.36 7.45
CA THR A 112 -2.88 1.95 7.57
C THR A 112 -2.37 1.15 6.37
N PHE A 113 -2.49 1.67 5.16
CA PHE A 113 -1.94 1.04 3.96
C PHE A 113 -0.44 0.78 4.09
N MET A 114 0.32 1.80 4.48
CA MET A 114 1.77 1.70 4.65
C MET A 114 2.16 0.82 5.84
N GLY A 115 1.51 0.99 7.00
CA GLY A 115 1.80 0.29 8.24
C GLY A 115 1.50 -1.21 8.16
N ALA A 116 0.33 -1.57 7.62
CA ALA A 116 -0.06 -2.94 7.36
C ALA A 116 0.83 -3.63 6.31
N GLY A 117 1.59 -2.83 5.54
CA GLY A 117 2.47 -3.30 4.49
C GLY A 117 1.68 -3.80 3.28
N LEU A 118 0.55 -3.16 2.98
CA LEU A 118 -0.18 -3.35 1.73
C LEU A 118 0.69 -2.90 0.55
N LYS A 119 0.44 -3.51 -0.60
CA LYS A 119 1.09 -3.18 -1.87
C LYS A 119 0.03 -2.91 -2.93
N ASN A 120 0.36 -2.01 -3.83
CA ASN A 120 -0.43 -1.82 -5.05
C ASN A 120 -0.34 -3.08 -5.92
N CYS A 121 0.85 -3.67 -6.06
CA CYS A 121 1.10 -4.77 -6.98
C CYS A 121 1.71 -5.97 -6.26
N VAL A 122 1.06 -7.14 -6.35
CA VAL A 122 1.50 -8.41 -5.74
C VAL A 122 1.37 -9.56 -6.72
N THR A 123 2.22 -10.58 -6.59
CA THR A 123 2.12 -11.81 -7.38
C THR A 123 1.88 -13.00 -6.45
N TYR A 124 0.87 -13.78 -6.80
CA TYR A 124 0.46 -14.98 -6.10
C TYR A 124 0.80 -16.20 -6.97
N LEU A 125 1.19 -17.30 -6.33
CA LEU A 125 0.99 -18.61 -6.93
C LEU A 125 -0.51 -18.82 -7.07
N ASN A 126 -0.96 -19.13 -8.28
CA ASN A 126 -2.39 -19.24 -8.55
C ASN A 126 -2.97 -20.44 -7.82
N ARG A 127 -4.01 -20.18 -7.04
CA ARG A 127 -4.79 -21.18 -6.31
C ARG A 127 -6.25 -20.79 -6.47
N PRO A 128 -6.94 -21.30 -7.51
CA PRO A 128 -8.30 -20.87 -7.87
C PRO A 128 -9.32 -20.97 -6.73
N ASP A 129 -9.09 -21.88 -5.79
CA ASP A 129 -9.97 -22.13 -4.64
C ASP A 129 -9.66 -21.23 -3.42
N GLU A 130 -8.59 -20.42 -3.46
CA GLU A 130 -8.24 -19.49 -2.39
C GLU A 130 -8.73 -18.07 -2.69
N SER A 131 -9.33 -17.42 -1.68
CA SER A 131 -9.73 -16.02 -1.77
C SER A 131 -8.53 -15.07 -1.86
N VAL A 132 -8.68 -14.01 -2.64
CA VAL A 132 -7.70 -12.92 -2.72
C VAL A 132 -8.42 -11.60 -2.47
N TYR A 133 -8.16 -11.02 -1.31
CA TYR A 133 -8.83 -9.81 -0.85
C TYR A 133 -8.15 -8.54 -1.37
N PHE A 134 -8.91 -7.72 -2.10
CA PHE A 134 -8.66 -6.31 -2.25
C PHE A 134 -9.10 -5.61 -0.96
N VAL A 135 -8.13 -5.02 -0.27
CA VAL A 135 -8.35 -4.37 1.02
C VAL A 135 -8.66 -2.92 0.76
N GLU A 136 -9.92 -2.52 0.96
CA GLU A 136 -10.36 -1.14 0.92
C GLU A 136 -10.28 -0.51 2.31
N LEU A 137 -9.68 0.68 2.41
CA LEU A 137 -9.56 1.41 3.68
C LEU A 137 -10.31 2.74 3.70
N ASP A 138 -10.83 3.19 2.55
CA ASP A 138 -11.52 4.47 2.38
C ASP A 138 -12.64 4.38 1.33
N GLY A 139 -13.48 3.35 1.39
CA GLY A 139 -14.44 3.01 0.35
C GLY A 139 -15.70 3.88 0.26
N VAL A 140 -16.15 4.42 1.39
CA VAL A 140 -17.37 5.23 1.51
C VAL A 140 -17.08 6.44 2.38
N TYR A 141 -17.42 7.64 1.88
CA TYR A 141 -17.29 8.92 2.60
C TYR A 141 -18.53 9.80 2.36
N ASN A 142 -19.21 10.24 3.43
CA ASN A 142 -20.42 11.09 3.37
C ASN A 142 -21.44 10.63 2.29
N ASP A 143 -21.84 9.35 2.35
CA ASP A 143 -22.74 8.67 1.40
C ASP A 143 -22.21 8.49 -0.04
N VAL A 144 -21.00 8.98 -0.34
CA VAL A 144 -20.34 8.77 -1.63
C VAL A 144 -19.60 7.43 -1.60
N HIS A 145 -20.06 6.50 -2.42
CA HIS A 145 -19.37 5.24 -2.69
C HIS A 145 -18.28 5.45 -3.73
N ARG A 146 -17.04 5.12 -3.38
CA ARG A 146 -15.90 5.26 -4.30
C ARG A 146 -15.94 4.21 -5.40
N GLN A 147 -15.45 4.61 -6.56
CA GLN A 147 -15.23 3.70 -7.69
C GLN A 147 -13.79 3.21 -7.64
N ARG A 148 -13.65 1.90 -7.46
CA ARG A 148 -12.36 1.22 -7.38
C ARG A 148 -12.13 0.37 -8.61
N ARG A 149 -10.85 0.09 -8.84
CA ARG A 149 -10.35 -0.60 -10.02
C ARG A 149 -9.09 -1.34 -9.65
N THR A 150 -9.01 -2.58 -10.11
CA THR A 150 -7.83 -3.41 -10.00
C THR A 150 -7.62 -4.18 -11.30
N THR A 151 -6.36 -4.38 -11.67
CA THR A 151 -5.98 -5.21 -12.82
C THR A 151 -5.43 -6.54 -12.31
N VAL A 152 -5.93 -7.63 -12.88
CA VAL A 152 -5.53 -9.00 -12.58
C VAL A 152 -4.93 -9.61 -13.83
N LEU A 153 -3.74 -10.20 -13.71
CA LEU A 153 -2.99 -10.72 -14.86
C LEU A 153 -2.48 -12.14 -14.55
N GLY A 154 -2.99 -13.13 -15.28
CA GLY A 154 -2.54 -14.53 -15.24
C GLY A 154 -1.36 -14.77 -16.18
N PHE A 155 -0.34 -15.47 -15.71
CA PHE A 155 0.85 -15.82 -16.50
C PHE A 155 1.53 -17.10 -15.96
N ASP A 156 2.30 -17.79 -16.81
CA ASP A 156 2.98 -19.04 -16.45
C ASP A 156 4.44 -18.82 -16.07
N GLY A 157 5.10 -17.93 -16.80
CA GLY A 157 6.53 -17.65 -16.70
C GLY A 157 6.86 -16.17 -16.64
N GLU A 158 8.05 -15.85 -16.13
CA GLU A 158 8.59 -14.50 -16.20
C GLU A 158 10.06 -14.56 -16.59
N ASP A 159 10.43 -13.80 -17.61
CA ASP A 159 11.82 -13.66 -18.06
C ASP A 159 12.38 -12.32 -17.58
N ILE A 160 13.58 -12.34 -17.02
CA ILE A 160 14.32 -11.10 -16.75
C ILE A 160 14.89 -10.62 -18.08
N VAL A 161 14.39 -9.49 -18.58
CA VAL A 161 14.82 -8.93 -19.87
C VAL A 161 15.87 -7.82 -19.70
N HIS A 162 15.86 -7.13 -18.56
CA HIS A 162 16.86 -6.12 -18.23
C HIS A 162 17.04 -6.03 -16.71
N ARG A 163 18.25 -5.72 -16.28
CA ARG A 163 18.56 -5.37 -14.89
C ARG A 163 19.62 -4.29 -14.86
N GLU A 164 19.37 -3.27 -14.06
CA GLU A 164 20.28 -2.14 -13.91
C GLU A 164 20.26 -1.60 -12.49
N ARG A 165 21.42 -1.17 -12.01
CA ARG A 165 21.54 -0.44 -10.75
C ARG A 165 21.54 1.05 -11.05
N ILE A 166 20.59 1.77 -10.46
CA ILE A 166 20.42 3.21 -10.61
C ILE A 166 20.74 3.92 -9.29
N GLN A 167 21.06 5.21 -9.40
CA GLN A 167 21.35 6.08 -8.27
C GLN A 167 20.33 7.19 -8.21
N VAL A 168 19.68 7.36 -7.07
CA VAL A 168 18.73 8.45 -6.82
C VAL A 168 19.40 9.46 -5.88
N PRO A 169 19.66 10.69 -6.33
CA PRO A 169 20.18 11.75 -5.46
C PRO A 169 19.15 12.07 -4.37
N VAL A 170 19.56 11.97 -3.11
CA VAL A 170 18.74 12.21 -1.93
C VAL A 170 19.43 13.27 -1.08
N ALA A 171 19.34 14.52 -1.52
CA ALA A 171 19.92 15.65 -0.82
C ALA A 171 19.03 16.05 0.36
N SER A 172 19.58 16.08 1.57
CA SER A 172 18.81 16.48 2.76
C SER A 172 19.66 16.91 3.96
N ASP A 173 19.05 17.77 4.79
CA ASP A 173 19.44 18.17 6.16
C ASP A 173 18.38 17.77 7.22
N HIS A 174 17.31 17.05 6.86
CA HIS A 174 16.21 16.63 7.74
C HIS A 174 16.38 15.20 8.27
N LEU A 175 15.74 14.92 9.41
CA LEU A 175 15.79 13.62 10.11
C LEU A 175 15.02 12.51 9.40
N ILE A 176 13.86 12.77 8.80
CA ILE A 176 13.14 11.79 7.97
C ILE A 176 12.64 12.53 6.74
N GLU A 177 12.93 12.00 5.56
CA GLU A 177 12.47 12.55 4.29
C GLU A 177 11.76 11.50 3.45
N SER A 178 10.95 11.99 2.51
CA SER A 178 10.40 11.16 1.46
C SER A 178 10.62 11.80 0.10
N HIS A 179 10.92 10.97 -0.89
CA HIS A 179 11.21 11.39 -2.25
C HIS A 179 10.22 10.75 -3.21
N ASN A 180 9.55 11.59 -4.00
CA ASN A 180 8.70 11.18 -5.10
C ASN A 180 9.56 10.64 -6.25
N LEU A 181 9.60 9.32 -6.47
CA LEU A 181 10.42 8.73 -7.53
C LEU A 181 9.87 8.98 -8.95
N LYS A 182 8.64 9.51 -9.08
CA LYS A 182 8.09 10.03 -10.35
C LYS A 182 8.50 11.47 -10.64
N ASP A 183 9.17 12.15 -9.70
CA ASP A 183 9.65 13.50 -9.93
C ASP A 183 10.58 13.52 -11.15
N ARG A 184 10.28 14.44 -12.08
CA ARG A 184 10.99 14.58 -13.35
C ARG A 184 12.48 14.83 -13.16
N ARG A 185 12.89 15.39 -12.01
CA ARG A 185 14.30 15.63 -11.66
C ARG A 185 15.12 14.34 -11.59
N TYR A 186 14.51 13.20 -11.27
CA TYR A 186 15.20 11.91 -11.24
C TYR A 186 15.22 11.21 -12.59
N GLY A 187 14.35 11.58 -13.54
CA GLY A 187 14.31 10.99 -14.87
C GLY A 187 13.94 9.49 -14.94
N LEU A 188 13.52 8.88 -13.82
CA LEU A 188 13.34 7.42 -13.73
C LEU A 188 12.22 6.89 -14.61
N PHE A 189 11.05 7.55 -14.62
CA PHE A 189 9.90 7.08 -15.39
C PHE A 189 10.12 7.16 -16.90
N PRO A 190 10.64 8.27 -17.46
CA PRO A 190 11.07 8.30 -18.86
C PRO A 190 12.07 7.20 -19.21
N LEU A 191 13.05 6.94 -18.32
CA LEU A 191 14.03 5.86 -18.50
C LEU A 191 13.36 4.48 -18.52
N PHE A 192 12.41 4.24 -17.61
CA PHE A 192 11.66 2.98 -17.57
C PHE A 192 10.85 2.77 -18.84
N GLU A 193 10.09 3.78 -19.28
CA GLU A 193 9.31 3.72 -20.53
C GLU A 193 10.22 3.49 -21.75
N GLU A 194 11.39 4.13 -21.81
CA GLU A 194 12.38 3.87 -22.87
C GLU A 194 12.84 2.41 -22.86
N TRP A 195 13.06 1.82 -21.68
CA TRP A 195 13.40 0.41 -21.58
C TRP A 195 12.24 -0.51 -21.99
N LEU A 196 10.99 -0.16 -21.65
CA LEU A 196 9.82 -0.94 -22.09
C LEU A 196 9.73 -0.98 -23.62
N ASP A 197 9.90 0.18 -24.27
CA ASP A 197 9.87 0.30 -25.73
C ASP A 197 11.07 -0.45 -26.36
N ARG A 198 12.29 -0.23 -25.84
CA ARG A 198 13.53 -0.86 -26.33
C ARG A 198 13.48 -2.38 -26.26
N TYR A 199 12.96 -2.92 -25.17
CA TYR A 199 12.90 -4.36 -24.94
C TYR A 199 11.59 -4.98 -25.40
N GLY A 200 10.63 -4.20 -25.94
CA GLY A 200 9.33 -4.72 -26.40
C GLY A 200 8.60 -5.50 -25.31
N ILE A 201 8.38 -4.87 -24.15
CA ILE A 201 7.64 -5.48 -23.04
C ILE A 201 6.19 -5.01 -23.12
N GLU A 202 5.29 -5.90 -23.54
CA GLU A 202 3.85 -5.61 -23.59
C GLU A 202 3.17 -5.89 -22.26
N LYS A 203 3.40 -7.08 -21.70
CA LYS A 203 2.91 -7.50 -20.38
C LYS A 203 4.07 -7.95 -19.51
N GLY A 204 4.14 -7.42 -18.29
CA GLY A 204 5.31 -7.63 -17.44
C GLY A 204 5.25 -6.90 -16.11
N ARG A 205 6.41 -6.73 -15.48
CA ARG A 205 6.55 -5.85 -14.32
C ARG A 205 7.93 -5.22 -14.24
N ILE A 206 7.98 -4.07 -13.60
CA ILE A 206 9.21 -3.42 -13.15
C ILE A 206 9.33 -3.65 -11.65
N ASP A 207 10.34 -4.39 -11.23
CA ASP A 207 10.70 -4.54 -9.83
C ASP A 207 11.76 -3.52 -9.46
N ILE A 208 11.47 -2.67 -8.48
CA ILE A 208 12.38 -1.67 -7.95
C ILE A 208 12.75 -2.08 -6.53
N ARG A 209 14.02 -2.33 -6.28
CA ARG A 209 14.52 -2.83 -5.00
C ARG A 209 15.63 -1.96 -4.46
N LEU A 210 15.62 -1.66 -3.16
CA LEU A 210 16.75 -1.04 -2.48
C LEU A 210 17.96 -1.97 -2.51
N ALA A 211 19.12 -1.46 -2.89
CA ALA A 211 20.34 -2.25 -2.89
C ALA A 211 20.61 -2.81 -1.47
N PRO A 212 21.25 -3.98 -1.33
CA PRO A 212 21.45 -4.62 -0.02
C PRO A 212 22.15 -3.73 1.01
N GLU A 213 22.97 -2.80 0.56
CA GLU A 213 23.76 -1.88 1.37
C GLU A 213 22.92 -0.75 1.97
N GLU A 214 21.78 -0.42 1.35
CA GLU A 214 20.88 0.64 1.80
C GLU A 214 20.18 0.27 3.11
N ARG A 215 20.42 1.08 4.14
CA ARG A 215 19.87 0.93 5.50
C ARG A 215 18.99 2.12 5.83
N ASP A 216 18.08 1.93 6.78
CA ASP A 216 17.17 2.96 7.29
C ASP A 216 16.40 3.72 6.19
N VAL A 217 16.10 3.00 5.13
CA VAL A 217 15.36 3.47 3.96
C VAL A 217 14.38 2.38 3.54
N GLY A 218 13.25 2.81 3.01
CA GLY A 218 12.22 1.92 2.53
C GLY A 218 11.41 2.54 1.40
N LEU A 219 10.57 1.70 0.80
CA LEU A 219 9.76 2.02 -0.36
C LEU A 219 8.30 1.74 -0.07
N THR A 220 7.44 2.55 -0.67
CA THR A 220 6.00 2.32 -0.75
C THR A 220 5.48 2.84 -2.09
N VAL A 221 4.30 2.40 -2.50
CA VAL A 221 3.54 3.05 -3.59
C VAL A 221 2.30 3.64 -2.97
N ASN A 222 2.22 4.97 -2.95
CA ASN A 222 1.11 5.70 -2.36
C ASN A 222 0.96 7.07 -3.04
N GLU A 223 0.08 7.91 -2.52
CA GLU A 223 -0.05 9.31 -2.89
C GLU A 223 1.11 10.12 -2.32
N TYR A 224 1.77 10.89 -3.18
CA TYR A 224 2.76 11.85 -2.72
C TYR A 224 2.07 13.17 -2.41
N GLU A 225 1.40 13.24 -1.27
CA GLU A 225 0.81 14.47 -0.77
C GLU A 225 1.73 15.17 0.23
N THR A 226 1.99 16.45 0.00
CA THR A 226 2.92 17.24 0.81
C THR A 226 2.58 17.22 2.30
N LEU A 227 1.30 17.34 2.70
CA LEU A 227 0.93 17.40 4.11
C LEU A 227 1.12 16.06 4.83
N LEU A 228 0.64 14.96 4.23
CA LEU A 228 0.85 13.61 4.73
C LEU A 228 2.36 13.31 4.82
N VAL A 229 3.08 13.56 3.73
CA VAL A 229 4.48 13.18 3.56
C VAL A 229 5.42 14.02 4.43
N ARG A 230 5.15 15.32 4.61
CA ARG A 230 6.04 16.20 5.41
C ARG A 230 5.72 16.24 6.88
N ASN A 231 4.47 16.03 7.28
CA ASN A 231 4.07 16.24 8.67
C ASN A 231 3.68 14.93 9.36
N ASP A 232 2.73 14.19 8.79
CA ASP A 232 2.17 13.03 9.48
C ASP A 232 3.10 11.80 9.37
N LEU A 233 3.60 11.51 8.17
CA LEU A 233 4.47 10.35 7.92
C LEU A 233 5.77 10.40 8.74
N PRO A 234 6.55 11.50 8.79
CA PRO A 234 7.79 11.54 9.56
C PRO A 234 7.58 11.33 11.05
N GLU A 235 6.48 11.85 11.60
CA GLU A 235 6.16 11.65 13.00
C GLU A 235 5.75 10.21 13.31
N VAL A 236 4.95 9.58 12.43
CA VAL A 236 4.56 8.17 12.56
C VAL A 236 5.77 7.25 12.41
N VAL A 237 6.64 7.52 11.44
CA VAL A 237 7.88 6.76 11.20
C VAL A 237 8.82 6.84 12.41
N ARG A 238 8.86 7.98 13.10
CA ARG A 238 9.72 8.17 14.27
C ARG A 238 9.24 7.42 15.51
N ASP A 239 7.95 7.57 15.85
CA ASP A 239 7.35 6.95 17.04
C ASP A 239 5.82 6.85 16.87
N PRO A 240 5.32 5.73 16.33
CA PRO A 240 3.91 5.58 15.99
C PRO A 240 3.00 5.52 17.23
N LEU A 241 3.48 4.98 18.35
CA LEU A 241 2.71 4.94 19.60
C LEU A 241 2.58 6.33 20.22
N ARG A 242 3.68 7.09 20.28
CA ARG A 242 3.64 8.48 20.75
C ARG A 242 2.85 9.37 19.79
N TYR A 243 2.90 9.09 18.50
CA TYR A 243 2.05 9.75 17.52
C TYR A 243 0.57 9.52 17.83
N MET A 244 0.16 8.27 18.02
CA MET A 244 -1.19 7.89 18.42
C MET A 244 -1.62 8.57 19.73
N VAL A 245 -0.80 8.52 20.79
CA VAL A 245 -1.14 9.14 22.10
C VAL A 245 -1.35 10.65 21.99
N ARG A 246 -0.50 11.36 21.23
CA ARG A 246 -0.66 12.81 21.02
C ARG A 246 -1.95 13.14 20.27
N ARG A 247 -2.30 12.34 19.26
CA ARG A 247 -3.50 12.55 18.44
C ARG A 247 -4.79 12.10 19.17
N GLY A 248 -4.73 11.03 19.94
CA GLY A 248 -5.82 10.58 20.83
C GLY A 248 -6.22 11.62 21.89
N ARG A 249 -5.25 12.40 22.38
CA ARG A 249 -5.54 13.56 23.26
C ARG A 249 -6.31 14.69 22.58
N ASN A 250 -6.25 14.81 21.25
CA ASN A 250 -7.05 15.78 20.51
C ASN A 250 -8.50 15.32 20.30
N LEU A 251 -8.76 14.01 20.25
CA LEU A 251 -10.12 13.45 20.25
C LEU A 251 -10.87 13.76 21.55
N LEU A 252 -10.18 13.82 22.70
CA LEU A 252 -10.75 14.21 24.00
C LEU A 252 -11.31 15.64 24.07
N LYS A 253 -11.07 16.48 23.05
CA LYS A 253 -11.61 17.85 22.97
C LYS A 253 -13.03 17.91 22.37
N ASP A 254 -13.54 16.82 21.80
CA ASP A 254 -14.92 16.74 21.30
C ASP A 254 -15.62 15.43 21.77
N PRO A 255 -16.20 15.43 22.99
CA PRO A 255 -16.65 14.22 23.67
C PRO A 255 -17.90 13.55 23.05
N GLY A 256 -18.54 14.14 22.04
CA GLY A 256 -19.77 13.63 21.43
C GLY A 256 -19.58 12.52 20.39
N ALA A 257 -18.36 12.35 19.86
CA ALA A 257 -18.03 11.35 18.84
C ALA A 257 -17.44 10.05 19.42
N ILE A 258 -17.33 9.96 20.75
CA ILE A 258 -16.56 8.91 21.43
C ILE A 258 -17.49 8.03 22.27
N PRO A 259 -17.60 6.71 21.97
CA PRO A 259 -18.27 5.76 22.86
C PRO A 259 -17.66 5.83 24.26
N GLU A 260 -18.51 5.80 25.29
CA GLU A 260 -18.20 6.09 26.71
C GLU A 260 -17.01 5.29 27.29
N LYS A 261 -16.63 4.17 26.65
CA LYS A 261 -15.53 3.27 27.04
C LYS A 261 -14.12 3.68 26.57
N THR A 262 -13.96 4.77 25.83
CA THR A 262 -12.67 5.15 25.20
C THR A 262 -11.87 6.18 26.03
N ARG A 263 -12.31 6.53 27.24
CA ARG A 263 -11.75 7.63 28.04
C ARG A 263 -10.41 7.31 28.73
N ASP A 264 -10.02 6.04 28.84
CA ASP A 264 -8.79 5.62 29.52
C ASP A 264 -7.55 5.51 28.61
N TYR A 265 -7.66 5.90 27.33
CA TYR A 265 -6.72 5.63 26.24
C TYR A 265 -5.36 6.40 26.26
N ALA A 266 -5.04 7.14 27.33
CA ALA A 266 -4.00 8.18 27.27
C ALA A 266 -2.55 7.71 27.51
N THR A 267 -2.29 6.42 27.72
CA THR A 267 -0.97 5.94 28.18
C THR A 267 -0.65 4.51 27.70
N TYR A 268 -0.41 4.29 26.41
CA TYR A 268 -0.14 2.94 25.90
C TYR A 268 1.35 2.61 25.77
N ASP A 269 1.74 1.51 26.41
CA ASP A 269 2.81 0.61 25.96
C ASP A 269 2.21 -0.33 24.88
N LEU A 270 3.03 -0.78 23.91
CA LEU A 270 2.62 -1.71 22.86
C LEU A 270 1.97 -2.97 23.45
N ILE A 271 2.46 -3.38 24.63
CA ILE A 271 1.98 -4.54 25.39
C ILE A 271 0.54 -4.33 25.89
N HIS A 272 0.11 -3.10 26.19
CA HIS A 272 -1.26 -2.83 26.60
C HIS A 272 -2.23 -2.77 25.42
N LEU A 273 -1.86 -2.18 24.28
CA LEU A 273 -2.66 -2.27 23.05
C LEU A 273 -2.81 -3.74 22.62
N TYR A 274 -1.73 -4.52 22.77
CA TYR A 274 -1.72 -5.96 22.57
C TYR A 274 -2.62 -6.72 23.57
N ASN A 275 -2.57 -6.40 24.86
CA ASN A 275 -3.42 -7.03 25.88
C ASN A 275 -4.89 -6.63 25.72
N GLU A 276 -5.18 -5.41 25.25
CA GLU A 276 -6.54 -4.97 24.97
C GLU A 276 -7.09 -5.67 23.72
N MET A 277 -6.27 -5.88 22.68
CA MET A 277 -6.60 -6.78 21.57
C MET A 277 -6.92 -8.20 22.07
N MET A 278 -6.17 -8.72 23.04
CA MET A 278 -6.39 -10.04 23.65
C MET A 278 -7.71 -10.12 24.45
N GLU A 279 -8.18 -9.00 25.00
CA GLU A 279 -9.39 -8.93 25.84
C GLU A 279 -10.67 -8.52 25.09
N HIS A 280 -10.55 -7.69 24.05
CA HIS A 280 -11.69 -7.01 23.41
C HIS A 280 -11.98 -7.47 21.98
N LEU A 281 -11.05 -8.18 21.34
CA LEU A 281 -11.34 -8.82 20.08
C LEU A 281 -11.78 -10.27 20.35
N PRO A 282 -12.89 -10.75 19.76
CA PRO A 282 -13.46 -12.09 20.02
C PRO A 282 -12.59 -13.24 19.49
N PHE A 283 -11.31 -13.00 19.19
CA PHE A 283 -10.43 -13.93 18.49
C PHE A 283 -9.52 -14.65 19.48
N GLY A 284 -9.37 -15.96 19.31
CA GLY A 284 -8.53 -16.77 20.20
C GLY A 284 -7.04 -16.41 20.12
N ARG A 285 -6.28 -16.79 21.16
CA ARG A 285 -4.81 -16.57 21.28
C ARG A 285 -4.02 -16.84 19.99
N SER A 286 -4.43 -17.84 19.21
CA SER A 286 -3.75 -18.22 17.96
C SER A 286 -3.80 -17.16 16.86
N VAL A 287 -4.81 -16.28 16.82
CA VAL A 287 -4.90 -15.17 15.86
C VAL A 287 -3.90 -14.07 16.23
N VAL A 288 -3.82 -13.76 17.52
CA VAL A 288 -2.92 -12.75 18.06
C VAL A 288 -1.45 -13.16 17.87
N ASP A 289 -1.12 -14.42 18.14
CA ASP A 289 0.22 -14.97 17.90
C ASP A 289 0.62 -14.86 16.41
N ARG A 290 -0.32 -15.05 15.48
CA ARG A 290 -0.08 -14.87 14.03
C ARG A 290 0.20 -13.41 13.68
N ILE A 291 -0.54 -12.47 14.25
CA ILE A 291 -0.30 -11.02 14.08
C ILE A 291 1.09 -10.67 14.60
N VAL A 292 1.43 -11.10 15.83
CA VAL A 292 2.76 -10.88 16.41
C VAL A 292 3.84 -11.49 15.55
N ALA A 293 3.69 -12.71 15.05
CA ALA A 293 4.67 -13.36 14.20
C ALA A 293 4.92 -12.59 12.88
N VAL A 294 3.89 -11.95 12.32
CA VAL A 294 4.05 -11.07 11.16
C VAL A 294 4.73 -9.75 11.53
N MET A 295 4.51 -9.26 12.75
CA MET A 295 5.05 -8.02 13.29
C MET A 295 6.48 -8.16 13.87
N SER A 296 6.89 -9.34 14.32
CA SER A 296 8.14 -9.60 15.06
C SER A 296 9.36 -9.89 14.17
N THR A 297 9.24 -9.67 12.86
CA THR A 297 10.39 -9.73 11.94
C THR A 297 11.24 -8.46 12.06
N PRO A 298 12.59 -8.51 12.03
CA PRO A 298 13.42 -7.35 12.29
C PRO A 298 13.35 -6.33 11.13
N ALA A 299 12.48 -5.34 11.29
CA ALA A 299 12.54 -4.03 10.65
C ALA A 299 11.89 -3.08 11.66
N ALA A 300 12.71 -2.41 12.47
CA ALA A 300 12.28 -1.78 13.70
C ALA A 300 11.14 -0.76 13.46
N LEU A 301 10.00 -1.07 14.08
CA LEU A 301 8.95 -0.16 14.57
C LEU A 301 7.97 0.41 13.52
N MET A 302 6.95 -0.43 13.25
CA MET A 302 5.54 -0.07 12.98
C MET A 302 5.14 0.62 11.66
N LEU A 303 6.08 1.06 10.82
CA LEU A 303 5.81 1.28 9.40
C LEU A 303 6.69 0.31 8.59
N ARG A 304 6.10 -0.80 8.11
CA ARG A 304 6.80 -1.85 7.35
C ARG A 304 7.16 -1.37 5.95
N LEU A 305 7.93 -0.29 5.86
CA LEU A 305 8.46 0.23 4.61
C LEU A 305 9.22 -0.90 3.92
N LYS A 306 8.87 -1.15 2.67
CA LYS A 306 9.32 -2.35 1.96
C LYS A 306 10.69 -2.09 1.37
N ARG A 307 11.50 -3.14 1.23
CA ARG A 307 12.74 -3.05 0.46
C ARG A 307 12.52 -3.10 -1.06
N ASN A 308 11.28 -3.31 -1.50
CA ASN A 308 10.93 -3.34 -2.91
C ASN A 308 9.49 -2.89 -3.15
N VAL A 309 9.27 -2.36 -4.34
CA VAL A 309 7.96 -2.11 -4.94
C VAL A 309 7.95 -2.69 -6.34
N SER A 310 6.77 -3.04 -6.83
CA SER A 310 6.58 -3.60 -8.16
C SER A 310 5.54 -2.76 -8.90
N LEU A 311 5.81 -2.49 -10.18
CA LEU A 311 4.92 -1.75 -11.07
C LEU A 311 4.49 -2.69 -12.19
N LEU A 312 3.18 -2.87 -12.38
CA LEU A 312 2.65 -3.65 -13.50
C LEU A 312 2.95 -2.93 -14.81
N VAL A 313 3.32 -3.71 -15.84
CA VAL A 313 3.41 -3.26 -17.22
C VAL A 313 2.35 -4.00 -18.02
N SER A 314 1.56 -3.27 -18.78
CA SER A 314 0.49 -3.82 -19.61
C SER A 314 0.24 -2.95 -20.84
N ASP A 315 -0.23 -3.58 -21.91
CA ASP A 315 -0.70 -2.96 -23.14
C ASP A 315 -2.22 -2.64 -23.12
N GLY A 316 -2.88 -2.84 -21.98
CA GLY A 316 -4.31 -2.66 -21.78
C GLY A 316 -5.18 -3.60 -22.61
N GLY A 317 -4.65 -4.78 -23.00
CA GLY A 317 -5.30 -5.71 -23.92
C GLY A 317 -5.28 -5.19 -25.37
N GLY A 318 -4.11 -4.75 -25.83
CA GLY A 318 -3.89 -4.21 -27.18
C GLY A 318 -4.41 -2.78 -27.42
N LYS A 319 -4.80 -2.06 -26.36
CA LYS A 319 -5.32 -0.69 -26.46
C LYS A 319 -4.23 0.37 -26.56
N THR A 320 -3.02 0.05 -26.11
CA THR A 320 -1.85 0.93 -26.21
C THR A 320 -0.86 0.40 -27.25
N ASN A 321 -0.08 1.32 -27.84
CA ASN A 321 1.01 0.95 -28.72
C ASN A 321 2.24 0.56 -27.86
N GLY A 322 2.27 -0.70 -27.44
CA GLY A 322 3.26 -1.25 -26.51
C GLY A 322 2.83 -1.20 -25.03
N GLY A 323 3.58 -1.90 -24.17
CA GLY A 323 3.30 -1.93 -22.74
C GLY A 323 3.64 -0.61 -22.06
N ARG A 324 2.77 -0.20 -21.13
CA ARG A 324 2.91 1.00 -20.31
C ARG A 324 2.85 0.64 -18.84
N ILE A 325 3.46 1.47 -18.01
CA ILE A 325 3.38 1.30 -16.56
C ILE A 325 1.93 1.57 -16.10
N VAL A 326 1.27 0.55 -15.54
CA VAL A 326 -0.10 0.66 -15.03
C VAL A 326 -0.10 1.28 -13.64
N GLN A 327 -0.74 2.44 -13.51
CA GLN A 327 -0.84 3.16 -12.24
C GLN A 327 -2.18 3.88 -12.10
N GLY A 328 -2.63 4.01 -10.86
CA GLY A 328 -3.67 4.97 -10.50
C GLY A 328 -3.23 6.42 -10.66
N THR A 329 -4.19 7.33 -10.78
CA THR A 329 -3.99 8.77 -10.98
C THR A 329 -2.97 9.36 -10.00
N TYR A 330 -3.09 9.01 -8.72
CA TYR A 330 -2.26 9.57 -7.64
C TYR A 330 -1.12 8.64 -7.20
N GLN A 331 -1.04 7.43 -7.76
CA GLN A 331 -0.04 6.46 -7.34
C GLN A 331 1.37 6.86 -7.78
N THR A 332 2.26 6.84 -6.80
CA THR A 332 3.66 7.20 -6.95
C THR A 332 4.52 6.28 -6.08
N PRO A 333 5.63 5.73 -6.61
CA PRO A 333 6.64 5.12 -5.77
C PRO A 333 7.34 6.19 -4.92
N ILE A 334 7.34 6.01 -3.61
CA ILE A 334 7.91 6.93 -2.64
C ILE A 334 9.05 6.22 -1.93
N LEU A 335 10.22 6.84 -1.97
CA LEU A 335 11.37 6.47 -1.15
C LEU A 335 11.27 7.21 0.17
N VAL A 336 11.24 6.51 1.30
CA VAL A 336 11.19 7.09 2.64
C VAL A 336 12.49 6.77 3.36
N GLN A 337 13.17 7.78 3.87
CA GLN A 337 14.54 7.70 4.34
C GLN A 337 14.66 8.34 5.73
N HIS A 338 15.28 7.62 6.68
CA HIS A 338 15.46 8.08 8.06
C HIS A 338 16.82 8.70 8.35
N HIS A 339 17.82 8.51 7.49
CA HIS A 339 19.14 9.08 7.68
C HIS A 339 19.74 9.44 6.33
N LYS A 340 20.51 10.53 6.28
CA LYS A 340 21.26 10.91 5.09
C LYS A 340 22.24 9.79 4.71
N PRO A 341 22.34 9.38 3.44
CA PRO A 341 23.33 8.40 3.03
C PRO A 341 24.68 9.12 2.99
N ALA A 342 25.77 8.40 3.29
CA ALA A 342 27.10 9.01 3.34
C ALA A 342 27.47 9.75 2.03
N ASP A 343 27.04 9.19 0.89
CA ASP A 343 27.36 9.72 -0.44
C ASP A 343 26.22 10.56 -1.04
N GLY A 344 25.15 10.84 -0.27
CA GLY A 344 24.00 11.64 -0.76
C GLY A 344 23.18 10.97 -1.86
N VAL A 345 23.36 9.66 -2.08
CA VAL A 345 22.65 8.86 -3.08
C VAL A 345 22.06 7.61 -2.45
N CYS A 346 20.89 7.20 -2.94
CA CYS A 346 20.30 5.90 -2.64
C CYS A 346 20.43 4.99 -3.86
N GLN A 347 20.99 3.80 -3.67
CA GLN A 347 21.21 2.79 -4.71
C GLN A 347 19.99 1.87 -4.82
N MET A 348 19.51 1.67 -6.04
CA MET A 348 18.34 0.84 -6.30
C MET A 348 18.60 -0.10 -7.49
N ASP A 349 18.28 -1.37 -7.32
CA ASP A 349 18.31 -2.38 -8.37
C ASP A 349 16.94 -2.43 -9.05
N VAL A 350 16.90 -2.09 -10.33
CA VAL A 350 15.71 -2.18 -11.17
C VAL A 350 15.79 -3.41 -12.04
N THR A 351 14.74 -4.24 -12.04
CA THR A 351 14.64 -5.44 -12.89
C THR A 351 13.35 -5.37 -13.69
N LEU A 352 13.48 -5.45 -15.02
CA LEU A 352 12.34 -5.55 -15.93
C LEU A 352 12.09 -7.02 -16.23
N ARG A 353 10.81 -7.40 -16.14
CA ARG A 353 10.37 -8.76 -16.41
C ARG A 353 9.27 -8.76 -17.46
N ARG A 354 9.37 -9.67 -18.42
CA ARG A 354 8.30 -9.99 -19.37
C ARG A 354 7.54 -11.22 -18.89
N PHE A 355 6.22 -11.20 -19.00
CA PHE A 355 5.38 -12.37 -18.71
C PHE A 355 5.20 -13.26 -19.93
N GLN A 356 5.12 -14.57 -19.68
CA GLN A 356 5.01 -15.64 -20.67
C GLN A 356 3.83 -16.56 -20.37
#